data_AF-A0A1F9ZF53-F1
#
_entry.id   AF-A0A1F9ZF53-F1
#
_cell.length_a   1.000
_cell.length_b   1.000
_cell.length_c   1.000
_cell.angle_alpha   90.00
_cell.angle_beta   90.00
_cell.angle_gamma   90.00
#
_symmetry.space_group_name_H-M   'P 1'
#
loop_
_entity.id
_entity.type
_entity.pdbx_description
1 polymer ?
#
loop_
_entity_poly.entity_id
_entity_poly.type
_entity_poly.pdbx_seq_one_letter_code
_entity_poly.pdbx_strand_id
1 'polypeptide(L)'
;MRGGRATEARQEHDTMVLPLAYAASRRQRASPTLPFGWGAVTVLLVGAVLMIIGIVLILYGMIQFFTGTIGNAVSGEFSISSFFSSFFGAVILFVIGGVLAGIGGWLVRLWWIFLLVGAVVGGGAADTVRGREEMRGGDVRVRCRACGRLNPEEARFCISCGQTV
;
A
#
# COMPACT_ATOMS: atom_id res chain seq x y z
N MET A 1 -49.15 10.34 -71.44
CA MET A 1 -49.46 10.56 -70.01
C MET A 1 -49.38 9.18 -69.34
N ARG A 2 -48.26 8.79 -68.74
CA ARG A 2 -47.74 9.06 -67.38
C ARG A 2 -48.33 8.09 -66.33
N GLY A 3 -47.43 7.31 -65.70
CA GLY A 3 -47.61 6.60 -64.42
C GLY A 3 -47.77 5.08 -64.59
N GLY A 4 -46.85 4.18 -64.18
CA GLY A 4 -45.76 4.27 -63.22
C GLY A 4 -46.24 3.92 -61.80
N ARG A 5 -45.92 2.71 -61.31
CA ARG A 5 -45.77 2.26 -59.89
C ARG A 5 -45.45 0.75 -59.90
N ALA A 6 -44.19 0.36 -59.63
CA ALA A 6 -43.61 0.05 -58.31
C ALA A 6 -44.16 -1.29 -57.74
N THR A 7 -43.47 -2.43 -57.90
CA THR A 7 -42.45 -3.00 -57.00
C THR A 7 -42.81 -2.93 -55.51
N GLU A 8 -43.27 -4.04 -54.94
CA GLU A 8 -43.26 -4.27 -53.49
C GLU A 8 -42.84 -5.72 -53.23
N ALA A 9 -41.51 -5.94 -53.25
CA ALA A 9 -40.90 -7.08 -52.59
C ALA A 9 -41.06 -6.86 -51.08
N ARG A 10 -41.83 -7.73 -50.44
CA ARG A 10 -42.04 -7.76 -48.99
C ARG A 10 -40.76 -8.24 -48.33
N GLN A 11 -39.86 -7.31 -48.08
CA GLN A 11 -38.62 -7.48 -47.32
C GLN A 11 -39.00 -7.60 -45.85
N GLU A 12 -39.12 -8.85 -45.36
CA GLU A 12 -39.26 -9.12 -43.94
C GLU A 12 -37.98 -8.70 -43.24
N HIS A 13 -38.05 -7.52 -42.63
CA HIS A 13 -37.06 -6.98 -41.72
C HIS A 13 -37.00 -7.89 -40.49
N ASP A 14 -36.11 -8.87 -40.53
CA ASP A 14 -35.69 -9.61 -39.35
C ASP A 14 -35.06 -8.58 -38.40
N THR A 15 -35.86 -8.17 -37.42
CA THR A 15 -35.43 -7.28 -36.35
C THR A 15 -34.50 -8.11 -35.48
N MET A 16 -33.20 -7.99 -35.74
CA MET A 16 -32.15 -8.50 -34.88
C MET A 16 -32.32 -7.83 -33.51
N VAL A 17 -33.07 -8.48 -32.62
CA VAL A 17 -33.16 -8.13 -31.21
C VAL A 17 -31.79 -8.41 -30.62
N LEU A 18 -30.91 -7.41 -30.66
CA LEU A 18 -29.64 -7.42 -29.95
C LEU A 18 -29.95 -7.68 -28.48
N PRO A 19 -29.53 -8.81 -27.89
CA PRO A 19 -29.73 -9.03 -26.47
C PRO A 19 -28.92 -7.95 -25.74
N LEU A 20 -29.62 -7.17 -24.91
CA LEU A 20 -29.12 -6.17 -23.95
C LEU A 20 -28.09 -6.73 -22.93
N ALA A 21 -27.59 -7.95 -23.14
CA ALA A 21 -26.58 -8.60 -22.32
C ALA A 21 -25.14 -8.15 -22.61
N TYR A 22 -24.90 -7.29 -23.62
CA TYR A 22 -23.55 -6.81 -23.95
C TYR A 22 -23.07 -5.62 -23.08
N ALA A 23 -23.93 -5.05 -22.23
CA ALA A 23 -23.60 -3.83 -21.50
C ALA A 23 -23.58 -4.03 -19.98
N ALA A 24 -22.62 -4.80 -19.47
CA ALA A 24 -22.07 -4.59 -18.13
C ALA A 24 -20.88 -5.51 -17.86
N SER A 25 -19.74 -5.26 -18.50
CA SER A 25 -18.49 -5.40 -17.76
C SER A 25 -18.54 -4.35 -16.64
N ARG A 26 -19.14 -4.69 -15.50
CA ARG A 26 -19.03 -3.86 -14.29
C ARG A 26 -17.53 -3.71 -14.09
N ARG A 27 -17.00 -2.51 -14.34
CA ARG A 27 -15.71 -2.10 -13.79
C ARG A 27 -15.79 -2.38 -12.30
N GLN A 28 -15.27 -3.53 -11.88
CA GLN A 28 -15.00 -3.80 -10.49
C GLN A 28 -14.12 -2.64 -10.05
N ARG A 29 -14.69 -1.73 -9.25
CA ARG A 29 -13.88 -0.71 -8.59
C ARG A 29 -12.90 -1.52 -7.75
N ALA A 30 -11.62 -1.41 -8.09
CA ALA A 30 -10.56 -2.05 -7.34
C ALA A 30 -10.79 -1.74 -5.86
N SER A 31 -10.77 -2.79 -5.03
CA SER A 31 -10.76 -2.64 -3.58
C SER A 31 -9.72 -1.59 -3.21
N PRO A 32 -10.00 -0.66 -2.27
CA PRO A 32 -9.03 0.32 -1.81
C PRO A 32 -7.92 -0.41 -1.04
N THR A 33 -7.03 -1.07 -1.76
CA THR A 33 -5.78 -1.59 -1.24
C THR A 33 -4.83 -0.42 -1.22
N LEU A 34 -4.31 -0.10 -0.03
CA LEU A 34 -3.27 0.89 0.13
C LEU A 34 -2.16 0.60 -0.88
N PRO A 35 -1.59 1.64 -1.55
CA PRO A 35 -0.60 1.46 -2.60
C PRO A 35 0.78 1.01 -2.07
N PHE A 36 0.82 0.34 -0.91
CA PHE A 36 2.03 -0.05 -0.22
C PHE A 36 1.92 -1.52 0.22
N GLY A 37 2.93 -2.32 -0.12
CA GLY A 37 3.02 -3.70 0.32
C GLY A 37 3.35 -3.85 1.79
N TRP A 38 3.34 -5.10 2.26
CA TRP A 38 3.73 -5.48 3.62
C TRP A 38 5.13 -4.98 4.02
N GLY A 39 6.07 -4.87 3.07
CA GLY A 39 7.42 -4.35 3.31
C GLY A 39 7.45 -2.89 3.80
N ALA A 40 6.56 -2.04 3.28
CA ALA A 40 6.48 -0.64 3.71
C ALA A 40 5.93 -0.51 5.14
N VAL A 41 4.98 -1.37 5.50
CA VAL A 41 4.40 -1.42 6.85
C VAL A 41 5.45 -1.88 7.86
N THR A 42 6.28 -2.87 7.52
CA THR A 42 7.35 -3.36 8.41
C THR A 42 8.41 -2.29 8.68
N VAL A 43 8.83 -1.52 7.68
CA VAL A 43 9.83 -0.45 7.87
C VAL A 43 9.30 0.65 8.80
N LEU A 44 8.03 1.02 8.66
CA LEU A 44 7.41 2.01 9.53
C LEU A 44 7.25 1.51 10.97
N LEU A 45 6.83 0.25 11.15
CA LEU A 45 6.75 -0.37 12.48
C LEU A 45 8.12 -0.42 13.16
N VAL A 46 9.17 -0.82 12.44
CA VAL A 46 10.54 -0.85 12.98
C VAL A 46 11.01 0.55 13.36
N GLY A 47 10.78 1.55 12.51
CA GLY A 47 11.12 2.95 12.81
C GLY A 47 10.37 3.49 14.05
N ALA A 48 9.08 3.18 14.17
CA ALA A 48 8.27 3.58 15.32
C ALA A 48 8.76 2.92 16.62
N VAL A 49 9.08 1.62 16.59
CA VAL A 49 9.61 0.89 17.75
C VAL A 49 10.95 1.47 18.20
N LEU A 50 11.88 1.72 17.26
CA LEU A 50 13.18 2.33 17.58
C LEU A 50 13.01 3.73 18.19
N MET A 51 12.06 4.53 17.68
CA MET A 51 11.76 5.84 18.22
C MET A 51 11.21 5.76 19.65
N ILE A 52 10.25 4.87 19.90
CA ILE A 52 9.66 4.67 21.24
C ILE A 52 10.76 4.23 22.22
N ILE A 53 11.58 3.25 21.84
CA ILE A 53 12.69 2.78 22.67
C ILE A 53 13.67 3.93 22.97
N GLY A 54 14.05 4.70 21.95
CA GLY A 54 14.95 5.85 22.13
C GLY A 54 14.38 6.90 23.09
N ILE A 55 13.09 7.24 22.96
CA ILE A 55 12.41 8.17 23.86
C ILE A 55 12.38 7.63 25.29
N VAL A 56 12.05 6.35 25.47
CA VAL A 56 12.00 5.71 26.80
C VAL A 56 13.38 5.76 27.47
N LEU A 57 14.46 5.48 26.72
CA LEU A 57 15.82 5.56 27.25
C LEU A 57 16.21 7.00 27.63
N ILE A 58 15.81 8.00 26.84
CA ILE A 58 16.02 9.42 27.17
C ILE A 58 15.28 9.79 28.45
N LEU A 59 14.00 9.41 28.57
CA LEU A 59 13.20 9.68 29.77
C LEU A 59 13.79 8.99 31.00
N TYR A 60 14.23 7.73 30.86
CA TYR A 60 14.89 7.00 31.93
C TYR A 60 16.19 7.67 32.36
N GLY A 61 17.05 8.05 31.41
CA GLY A 61 18.29 8.79 31.68
C GLY A 61 18.04 10.14 32.37
N MET A 62 17.01 10.87 31.93
CA MET A 62 16.59 12.13 32.53
C MET A 62 16.12 11.95 33.99
N ILE A 63 15.32 10.92 34.26
CA ILE A 63 14.88 10.60 35.63
C ILE A 63 16.08 10.25 36.50
N GLN A 64 16.98 9.39 36.03
CA GLN A 64 18.21 9.02 36.76
C GLN A 64 19.10 10.24 37.04
N PHE A 65 19.21 11.17 36.10
CA PHE A 65 19.93 12.42 36.30
C PHE A 65 19.32 13.27 37.41
N PHE A 66 17.99 13.48 37.39
CA PHE A 66 17.31 14.25 38.43
C PHE A 66 17.39 13.56 39.80
N THR A 67 17.14 12.25 39.86
CA THR A 67 17.21 11.49 41.11
C THR A 67 18.62 11.46 41.69
N GLY A 68 19.65 11.28 40.84
CA GLY A 68 21.05 11.31 41.27
C GLY A 68 21.53 12.69 41.70
N THR A 69 21.11 13.75 40.99
CA THR A 69 21.53 15.12 41.30
C THR A 69 20.80 15.67 42.53
N ILE A 70 19.49 15.49 42.63
CA ILE A 70 18.68 15.89 43.79
C ILE A 70 19.07 15.04 45.01
N GLY A 71 19.27 13.73 44.82
CA GLY A 71 19.69 12.84 45.90
C GLY A 71 21.02 13.26 46.54
N ASN A 72 22.03 13.58 45.73
CA ASN A 72 23.33 14.07 46.23
C ASN A 72 23.28 15.50 46.81
N ALA A 73 22.35 16.35 46.34
CA ALA A 73 22.20 17.72 46.83
C ALA A 73 21.44 17.81 48.17
N VAL A 74 20.57 16.82 48.45
CA VAL A 74 19.78 16.75 49.69
C VAL A 74 20.46 15.87 50.75
N SER A 75 21.39 14.99 50.35
CA SER A 75 22.21 14.24 51.29
C SER A 75 23.25 15.14 51.96
N GLY A 76 23.38 15.05 53.28
CA GLY A 76 24.35 15.84 54.07
C GLY A 76 25.83 15.56 53.76
N GLU A 77 26.12 14.59 52.90
CA GLU A 77 27.46 14.25 52.42
C GLU A 77 27.50 14.32 50.89
N PHE A 78 28.06 15.40 50.35
CA PHE A 78 28.22 15.56 48.90
C PHE A 78 29.40 14.70 48.41
N SER A 79 29.10 13.58 47.75
CA SER A 79 30.10 12.73 47.09
C SER A 79 30.24 13.08 45.61
N ILE A 80 31.37 13.71 45.28
CA ILE A 80 31.75 14.06 43.89
C ILE A 80 31.74 12.82 42.97
N SER A 81 32.17 11.66 43.48
CA SER A 81 32.20 10.41 42.72
C SER A 81 30.80 9.92 42.33
N SER A 82 29.85 9.98 43.27
CA SER A 82 28.45 9.60 43.06
C SER A 82 27.75 10.53 42.06
N PHE A 83 28.01 11.84 42.18
CA PHE A 83 27.52 12.85 41.25
C PHE A 83 27.99 12.59 39.81
N PHE A 84 29.30 12.41 39.60
CA PHE A 84 29.83 12.16 38.25
C PHE A 84 29.35 10.84 37.67
N SER A 85 29.25 9.78 38.46
CA SER A 85 28.73 8.48 38.00
C SER A 85 27.30 8.61 37.47
N SER A 86 26.43 9.31 38.22
CA SER A 86 25.04 9.56 37.84
C SER A 86 24.94 10.45 36.59
N PHE A 87 25.78 11.48 36.51
CA PHE A 87 25.85 12.39 35.36
C PHE A 87 26.30 11.66 34.08
N PHE A 88 27.43 10.95 34.12
CA PHE A 88 27.93 10.21 32.96
C PHE A 88 26.99 9.07 32.55
N GLY A 89 26.36 8.39 33.51
CA GLY A 89 25.33 7.38 33.24
C GLY A 89 24.14 7.97 32.48
N ALA A 90 23.64 9.13 32.90
CA ALA A 90 22.58 9.83 32.19
C ALA A 90 23.02 10.29 30.80
N VAL A 91 24.22 10.85 30.65
CA VAL A 91 24.77 11.29 29.35
C VAL A 91 24.84 10.12 28.36
N ILE A 92 25.31 8.94 28.78
CA ILE A 92 25.37 7.75 27.93
C ILE A 92 23.97 7.36 27.45
N LEU A 93 22.97 7.36 28.35
CA LEU A 93 21.58 7.07 27.99
C LEU A 93 21.00 8.11 27.04
N PHE A 94 21.33 9.39 27.21
CA PHE A 94 20.94 10.45 26.27
C PHE A 94 21.56 10.26 24.88
N VAL A 95 22.83 9.86 24.80
CA VAL A 95 23.51 9.60 23.51
C VAL A 95 22.89 8.39 22.82
N ILE A 96 22.75 7.26 23.53
CA ILE A 96 22.18 6.03 22.96
C ILE A 96 20.72 6.24 22.57
N GLY A 97 19.92 6.80 23.48
CA GLY A 97 18.52 7.11 23.25
C GLY A 97 18.33 8.13 22.14
N GLY A 98 19.20 9.15 22.07
CA GLY A 98 19.22 10.15 21.00
C GLY A 98 19.55 9.57 19.63
N VAL A 99 20.53 8.67 19.53
CA VAL A 99 20.86 7.96 18.29
C VAL A 99 19.70 7.06 17.85
N LEU A 100 19.10 6.30 18.76
CA LEU A 100 17.97 5.42 18.46
C LEU A 100 16.72 6.21 18.02
N ALA A 101 16.39 7.29 18.75
CA ALA A 101 15.29 8.18 18.40
C ALA A 101 15.57 8.94 17.09
N GLY A 102 16.82 9.33 16.85
CA GLY A 102 17.25 10.00 15.63
C GLY A 102 17.13 9.11 14.39
N ILE A 103 17.61 7.86 14.48
CA ILE A 103 17.47 6.87 13.40
C ILE A 103 15.99 6.54 13.17
N GLY A 104 15.22 6.29 14.23
CA GLY A 104 13.78 6.04 14.14
C GLY A 104 13.02 7.19 13.49
N GLY A 105 13.28 8.42 13.93
CA GLY A 105 12.67 9.63 13.36
C GLY A 105 13.06 9.87 11.89
N TRP A 106 14.31 9.59 11.52
CA TRP A 106 14.78 9.71 10.14
C TRP A 106 14.11 8.69 9.22
N LEU A 107 13.95 7.43 9.66
CA LEU A 107 13.23 6.40 8.91
C LEU A 107 11.76 6.76 8.66
N VAL A 108 11.07 7.27 9.69
CA VAL A 108 9.68 7.77 9.54
C VAL A 108 9.63 8.94 8.57
N ARG A 109 10.62 9.83 8.59
CA ARG A 109 10.70 10.97 7.69
C ARG A 109 10.94 10.56 6.24
N LEU A 110 11.87 9.63 5.99
CA LEU A 110 12.06 9.06 4.66
C LEU A 110 10.77 8.41 4.14
N TRP A 111 10.08 7.67 5.01
CA TRP A 111 8.80 7.06 4.66
C TRP A 111 7.76 8.10 4.22
N TRP A 112 7.62 9.22 4.95
CA TRP A 112 6.74 10.33 4.54
C TRP A 112 7.13 10.93 3.19
N ILE A 113 8.43 11.08 2.91
CA ILE A 113 8.92 11.56 1.62
C ILE A 113 8.57 10.58 0.50
N PHE A 114 8.77 9.27 0.72
CA PHE A 114 8.36 8.24 -0.25
C PHE A 114 6.85 8.25 -0.51
N LEU A 115 6.04 8.54 0.52
CA LEU A 115 4.59 8.63 0.38
C LEU A 115 4.18 9.83 -0.48
N LEU A 116 4.77 11.01 -0.22
CA LEU A 116 4.53 12.23 -1.00
C LEU A 116 5.03 12.08 -2.44
N VAL A 117 6.24 11.54 -2.64
CA VAL A 117 6.80 11.28 -3.96
C VAL A 117 5.96 10.23 -4.69
N GLY A 118 5.53 9.15 -4.04
CA GLY A 118 4.64 8.16 -4.63
C GLY A 118 3.28 8.73 -5.02
N ALA A 119 2.73 9.66 -4.22
CA ALA A 119 1.50 10.38 -4.55
C ALA A 119 1.67 11.36 -5.73
N VAL A 120 2.84 12.00 -5.87
CA VAL A 120 3.12 12.99 -6.92
C VAL A 120 3.56 12.33 -8.24
N VAL A 121 4.36 11.26 -8.18
CA VAL A 121 4.95 10.60 -9.36
C VAL A 121 4.00 9.55 -9.95
N GLY A 122 2.94 9.15 -9.24
CA GLY A 122 1.86 8.35 -9.79
C GLY A 122 2.26 6.93 -10.27
N GLY A 123 3.42 6.41 -9.90
CA GLY A 123 3.87 5.13 -10.42
C GLY A 123 5.10 4.56 -9.72
N GLY A 124 5.03 3.26 -9.43
CA GLY A 124 6.23 2.43 -9.28
C GLY A 124 6.68 2.13 -7.85
N ALA A 125 5.80 1.66 -6.97
CA ALA A 125 6.26 0.88 -5.81
C ALA A 125 6.16 -0.61 -6.17
N ALA A 126 7.33 -1.24 -6.33
CA ALA A 126 7.52 -2.63 -6.74
C ALA A 126 6.88 -3.68 -5.82
N ASP A 127 6.38 -3.27 -4.65
CA ASP A 127 5.68 -4.12 -3.68
C ASP A 127 4.20 -3.75 -3.52
N THR A 128 3.60 -3.00 -4.44
CA THR A 128 2.14 -2.77 -4.38
C THR A 128 1.39 -4.09 -4.58
N VAL A 129 0.26 -4.26 -3.88
CA VAL A 129 -0.65 -5.43 -4.04
C VAL A 129 -1.00 -5.68 -5.51
N ARG A 130 -1.01 -4.62 -6.32
CA ARG A 130 -1.16 -4.62 -7.78
C ARG A 130 -0.20 -5.57 -8.51
N GLY A 131 1.08 -5.60 -8.11
CA GLY A 131 2.08 -6.52 -8.70
C GLY A 131 1.85 -7.99 -8.33
N ARG A 132 1.21 -8.25 -7.18
CA ARG A 132 0.82 -9.61 -6.77
C ARG A 132 -0.42 -10.11 -7.51
N GLU A 133 -1.32 -9.21 -7.87
CA GLU A 133 -2.50 -9.51 -8.69
C GLU A 133 -2.11 -9.74 -10.16
N GLU A 134 -1.17 -8.98 -10.72
CA GLU A 134 -0.63 -9.21 -12.07
C GLU A 134 0.07 -10.58 -12.20
N MET A 135 0.73 -11.08 -11.15
CA MET A 135 1.32 -12.42 -11.13
C MET A 135 0.30 -13.56 -10.99
N ARG A 136 -0.92 -13.27 -10.49
CA ARG A 136 -2.01 -14.26 -10.35
C ARG A 136 -2.99 -14.22 -11.52
N GLY A 137 -3.11 -13.07 -12.17
CA GLY A 137 -3.98 -12.80 -13.31
C GLY A 137 -3.24 -12.86 -14.64
N GLY A 138 -2.32 -13.81 -14.82
CA GLY A 138 -1.80 -14.12 -16.14
C GLY A 138 -2.94 -14.66 -16.99
N ASP A 139 -3.67 -13.77 -17.67
CA ASP A 139 -4.73 -13.98 -18.67
C ASP A 139 -4.96 -15.47 -19.01
N VAL A 140 -5.66 -16.20 -18.12
CA VAL A 140 -6.07 -17.58 -18.40
C VAL A 140 -7.20 -17.47 -19.42
N ARG A 141 -6.81 -17.49 -20.68
CA ARG A 141 -7.74 -17.40 -21.80
C ARG A 141 -8.22 -18.80 -22.15
N VAL A 142 -9.52 -19.04 -21.98
CA VAL A 142 -10.18 -20.29 -22.36
C VAL A 142 -10.32 -20.32 -23.88
N ARG A 143 -9.89 -21.40 -24.52
CA ARG A 143 -9.99 -21.56 -25.97
C ARG A 143 -11.33 -22.17 -26.34
N CYS A 144 -12.11 -21.48 -27.16
CA CYS A 144 -13.36 -22.01 -27.69
C CYS A 144 -13.11 -23.28 -28.51
N ARG A 145 -13.85 -24.36 -28.20
CA ARG A 145 -13.76 -25.63 -28.94
C ARG A 145 -14.37 -25.55 -30.35
N ALA A 146 -15.30 -24.63 -30.59
CA ALA A 146 -16.00 -24.52 -31.87
C ALA A 146 -15.22 -23.71 -32.92
N CYS A 147 -14.65 -22.56 -32.55
CA CYS A 147 -13.94 -21.67 -33.48
C CYS A 147 -12.46 -21.41 -33.15
N GLY A 148 -11.95 -21.96 -32.05
CA GLY A 148 -10.55 -21.84 -31.66
C GLY A 148 -10.13 -20.48 -31.09
N ARG A 149 -11.06 -19.52 -30.96
CA ARG A 149 -10.78 -18.18 -30.41
C ARG A 149 -10.55 -18.23 -28.91
N LEU A 150 -9.57 -17.47 -28.44
CA LEU A 150 -9.28 -17.27 -27.03
C LEU A 150 -10.28 -16.26 -26.41
N ASN A 151 -10.87 -16.66 -25.29
CA ASN A 151 -11.90 -15.92 -24.56
C ASN A 151 -11.45 -15.71 -23.11
N PRO A 152 -11.88 -14.64 -22.41
CA PRO A 152 -11.60 -14.51 -20.99
C PRO A 152 -12.29 -15.63 -20.19
N GLU A 153 -11.72 -16.04 -19.06
CA GLU A 153 -12.24 -17.14 -18.22
C GLU A 153 -13.67 -16.92 -17.69
N GLU A 154 -14.06 -15.65 -17.55
CA GLU A 154 -15.39 -15.27 -17.07
C GLU A 154 -16.48 -15.36 -18.15
N ALA A 155 -16.10 -15.53 -19.41
CA ALA A 155 -17.06 -15.66 -20.50
C ALA A 155 -17.64 -17.09 -20.51
N ARG A 156 -18.97 -17.20 -20.38
CA ARG A 156 -19.67 -18.48 -20.58
C ARG A 156 -19.87 -18.85 -22.06
N PHE A 157 -19.76 -17.84 -22.93
CA PHE A 157 -19.98 -17.96 -24.38
C PHE A 157 -18.87 -17.28 -25.16
N CYS A 158 -18.51 -17.85 -26.30
CA CYS A 158 -17.48 -17.36 -27.20
C CYS A 158 -17.89 -16.03 -27.82
N ILE A 159 -17.04 -15.01 -27.69
CA ILE A 159 -17.29 -13.68 -28.27
C ILE A 159 -17.41 -13.72 -29.81
N SER A 160 -16.80 -14.71 -30.48
CA SER A 160 -16.80 -14.76 -31.95
C SER A 160 -17.88 -15.65 -32.56
N CYS A 161 -18.32 -16.72 -31.88
CA CYS A 161 -19.27 -17.67 -32.46
C CYS A 161 -20.51 -17.93 -31.61
N GLY A 162 -20.60 -17.34 -30.42
CA GLY A 162 -21.75 -17.48 -29.51
C GLY A 162 -21.89 -18.86 -28.83
N GLN A 163 -21.06 -19.84 -29.20
CA GLN A 163 -21.05 -21.18 -28.57
C GLN A 163 -20.39 -21.14 -27.20
N THR A 164 -20.73 -22.09 -26.32
CA THR A 164 -20.08 -22.22 -25.00
C THR A 164 -18.57 -22.44 -25.16
N VAL A 165 -17.77 -21.72 -24.37
CA VAL A 165 -16.30 -21.84 -24.38
C VAL A 165 -15.78 -22.94 -23.49
#